data_AF-A0A258P9U4-F1
#
_entry.id   AF-A0A258P9U4-F1
#
_cell.length_a   1.000
_cell.length_b   1.000
_cell.length_c   1.000
_cell.angle_alpha   90.00
_cell.angle_beta   90.00
_cell.angle_gamma   90.00
#
_symmetry.space_group_name_H-M   'P 1'
#
loop_
_entity.id
_entity.type
_entity.pdbx_description
1 polymer ?
#
loop_
_entity_poly.entity_id
_entity_poly.type
_entity_poly.pdbx_seq_one_letter_code
_entity_poly.pdbx_strand_id
1 'polypeptide(L)'
;MAERIISAVAASGSADVLVIHVNMTVILGFRHVDMLGNIIRAVLRVRESDESGLHVALVLRSDSDPETDERKREYRMQAVASGVPVFDELAQAARGLATLRTVEAHRAKFSAGAD
;
A
#
# COMPACT_ATOMS: atom_id res chain seq x y z
N MET A 1 4.24 -0.72 15.81
CA MET A 1 5.52 -0.68 15.08
C MET A 1 5.33 -0.18 13.64
N ALA A 2 4.46 -0.80 12.83
CA ALA A 2 4.20 -0.38 11.45
C ALA A 2 3.90 1.13 11.30
N GLU A 3 3.00 1.66 12.11
CA GLU A 3 2.65 3.09 12.09
C GLU A 3 3.84 4.03 12.28
N ARG A 4 4.78 3.70 13.18
CA ARG A 4 5.98 4.51 13.39
C ARG A 4 6.89 4.54 12.16
N ILE A 5 7.00 3.41 11.46
CA ILE A 5 7.81 3.30 10.23
C ILE A 5 7.14 4.12 9.13
N ILE A 6 5.83 3.93 8.91
CA ILE A 6 5.08 4.64 7.88
C ILE A 6 5.10 6.15 8.14
N SER A 7 4.87 6.58 9.38
CA SER A 7 4.92 8.00 9.76
C SER A 7 6.31 8.61 9.55
N ALA A 8 7.38 7.88 9.84
CA ALA A 8 8.74 8.37 9.62
C ALA A 8 9.06 8.56 8.13
N VAL A 9 8.56 7.66 7.27
CA VAL A 9 8.69 7.82 5.81
C VAL A 9 7.88 9.02 5.32
N ALA A 10 6.63 9.15 5.73
CA ALA A 10 5.79 10.31 5.36
C ALA A 10 6.42 11.64 5.81
N ALA A 11 6.85 11.72 7.07
CA ALA A 11 7.47 12.93 7.63
C ALA A 11 8.81 13.30 6.98
N SER A 12 9.50 12.37 6.33
CA SER A 12 10.74 12.66 5.61
C SER A 12 10.50 13.53 4.36
N GLY A 13 9.30 13.47 3.77
CA GLY A 13 8.96 14.13 2.51
C GLY A 13 9.80 13.68 1.31
N SER A 14 10.63 12.65 1.45
CA SER A 14 11.60 12.25 0.42
C SER A 14 11.08 11.17 -0.53
N ALA A 15 9.86 10.67 -0.30
CA ALA A 15 9.28 9.59 -1.07
C ALA A 15 7.87 9.98 -1.53
N ASP A 16 7.60 9.82 -2.82
CA ASP A 16 6.26 9.99 -3.38
C ASP A 16 5.37 8.76 -3.12
N VAL A 17 6.00 7.59 -2.94
CA VAL A 17 5.30 6.30 -2.77
C VAL A 17 6.01 5.40 -1.76
N LEU A 18 5.25 4.77 -0.87
CA LEU A 18 5.67 3.65 -0.02
C LEU A 18 5.02 2.34 -0.48
N VAL A 19 5.84 1.35 -0.85
CA VAL A 19 5.39 -0.01 -1.15
C VAL A 19 5.68 -0.92 0.05
N ILE A 20 4.63 -1.51 0.62
CA ILE A 20 4.75 -2.47 1.72
C ILE A 20 4.60 -3.88 1.14
N HIS A 21 5.72 -4.58 1.03
CA HIS A 21 5.76 -5.96 0.54
C HIS A 21 5.65 -6.95 1.70
N VAL A 22 4.64 -7.82 1.64
CA VAL A 22 4.29 -8.74 2.69
C VAL A 22 4.29 -10.16 2.15
N ASN A 23 5.05 -11.05 2.80
CA ASN A 23 4.95 -12.48 2.55
C ASN A 23 3.84 -13.08 3.42
N MET A 24 2.76 -13.53 2.78
CA MET A 24 1.56 -14.05 3.44
C MET A 24 1.83 -15.33 4.24
N THR A 25 2.70 -16.22 3.75
CA THR A 25 3.04 -17.45 4.49
C THR A 25 3.72 -17.14 5.82
N VAL A 26 4.53 -16.08 5.86
CA VAL A 26 5.17 -15.62 7.11
C VAL A 26 4.15 -14.96 8.04
N ILE A 27 3.30 -14.08 7.52
CA ILE A 27 2.33 -13.34 8.34
C ILE A 27 1.30 -14.26 8.98
N LEU A 28 0.76 -15.22 8.24
CA LEU A 28 -0.25 -16.14 8.76
C LEU A 28 0.34 -17.14 9.77
N GLY A 29 1.67 -17.30 9.82
CA GLY A 29 2.35 -18.01 10.89
C GLY A 29 2.16 -17.39 12.27
N PHE A 30 1.88 -16.08 12.36
CA PHE A 30 1.62 -15.37 13.61
C PHE A 30 0.13 -15.41 13.98
N ARG A 31 -0.37 -16.60 14.36
CA ARG A 31 -1.81 -16.88 14.60
C ARG A 31 -2.50 -16.02 15.68
N HIS A 32 -1.75 -15.28 16.50
CA HIS A 32 -2.30 -14.50 17.62
C HIS A 32 -2.38 -12.99 17.36
N VAL A 33 -1.95 -12.50 16.19
CA VAL A 33 -1.96 -11.07 15.89
C VAL A 33 -2.46 -10.86 14.46
N ASP A 34 -3.50 -10.04 14.30
CA ASP A 34 -3.92 -9.50 13.00
C ASP A 34 -2.89 -8.47 12.51
N MET A 35 -1.74 -8.95 12.05
CA MET A 35 -0.62 -8.10 11.67
C MET A 35 -0.94 -7.29 10.41
N LEU A 36 -1.59 -7.90 9.43
CA LEU A 36 -1.91 -7.21 8.18
C LEU A 36 -3.03 -6.18 8.36
N GLY A 37 -4.08 -6.48 9.12
CA GLY A 37 -5.08 -5.47 9.48
C GLY A 37 -4.48 -4.34 10.29
N ASN A 38 -3.49 -4.61 11.17
CA ASN A 38 -2.76 -3.56 11.87
C ASN A 38 -1.94 -2.67 10.93
N ILE A 39 -1.32 -3.24 9.88
CA ILE A 39 -0.63 -2.46 8.84
C ILE A 39 -1.63 -1.60 8.07
N ILE A 40 -2.76 -2.17 7.62
CA ILE A 40 -3.80 -1.42 6.90
C ILE A 40 -4.30 -0.26 7.74
N ARG A 41 -4.67 -0.50 9.01
CA ARG A 41 -5.11 0.55 9.94
C ARG A 41 -4.03 1.64 10.13
N ALA A 42 -2.77 1.25 10.25
CA ALA A 42 -1.67 2.20 10.38
C ALA A 42 -1.50 3.07 9.12
N VAL A 43 -1.62 2.48 7.92
CA VAL A 43 -1.59 3.22 6.65
C VAL A 43 -2.71 4.25 6.60
N LEU A 44 -3.93 3.87 6.99
CA LEU A 44 -5.08 4.78 6.98
C LEU A 44 -4.88 5.94 7.95
N ARG A 45 -4.44 5.67 9.18
CA ARG A 45 -4.15 6.72 10.17
C ARG A 45 -3.10 7.72 9.67
N VAL A 46 -2.01 7.24 9.06
CA VAL A 46 -0.99 8.15 8.53
C VAL A 46 -1.56 8.99 7.40
N ARG A 47 -2.30 8.38 6.46
CA ARG A 47 -2.92 9.10 5.34
C ARG A 47 -3.91 10.18 5.78
N GLU A 48 -4.63 9.99 6.88
CA GLU A 48 -5.54 11.00 7.43
C GLU A 48 -4.78 12.23 7.97
N SER A 49 -3.55 12.03 8.47
CA SER A 49 -2.71 13.08 9.05
C SER A 49 -1.66 13.65 8.08
N ASP A 50 -1.52 13.08 6.89
CA ASP A 50 -0.42 13.35 5.98
C ASP A 50 -0.80 14.37 4.90
N GLU A 51 -0.17 15.54 4.93
CA GLU A 51 -0.30 16.57 3.90
C GLU A 51 0.72 16.38 2.76
N SER A 52 1.70 15.46 2.90
CA SER A 52 2.76 15.27 1.89
C SER A 52 2.27 14.61 0.61
N GLY A 53 1.10 13.96 0.66
CA GLY A 53 0.53 13.24 -0.48
C GLY A 53 1.20 11.88 -0.73
N LEU A 54 1.81 11.27 0.28
CA LEU A 54 2.46 9.96 0.15
C LEU A 54 1.46 8.90 -0.33
N HIS A 55 1.71 8.31 -1.49
CA HIS A 55 0.96 7.16 -1.95
C HIS A 55 1.41 5.91 -1.21
N VAL A 56 0.48 5.01 -0.89
CA VAL A 56 0.81 3.72 -0.26
C VAL A 56 0.21 2.58 -1.08
N ALA A 57 1.00 1.54 -1.35
CA ALA A 57 0.57 0.33 -2.02
C ALA A 57 1.01 -0.92 -1.24
N LEU A 58 0.19 -1.97 -1.28
CA LEU A 58 0.52 -3.27 -0.68
C LEU A 58 0.88 -4.29 -1.76
N VAL A 59 1.83 -5.16 -1.46
CA VAL A 59 2.07 -6.39 -2.21
C VAL A 59 1.87 -7.57 -1.26
N LEU A 60 0.91 -8.44 -1.57
CA LEU A 60 0.60 -9.63 -0.77
C LEU A 60 1.07 -10.87 -1.53
N ARG A 61 2.32 -11.27 -1.31
CA ARG A 61 2.92 -12.44 -1.94
C ARG A 61 2.46 -13.71 -1.23
N SER A 62 1.92 -14.67 -1.95
CA SER A 62 1.55 -16.00 -1.45
C SER A 62 2.18 -17.07 -2.34
N ASP A 63 2.52 -18.24 -1.77
CA ASP A 63 3.08 -19.38 -2.51
C ASP A 63 1.97 -20.36 -2.98
N SER A 64 0.77 -19.84 -3.28
CA SER A 64 -0.41 -20.57 -3.80
C SER A 64 -1.01 -21.65 -2.87
N ASP A 65 -0.82 -21.51 -1.56
CA ASP A 65 -1.53 -22.33 -0.57
C ASP A 65 -3.01 -21.89 -0.45
N PRO A 66 -4.00 -22.80 -0.56
CA PRO A 66 -5.42 -22.42 -0.61
C PRO A 66 -5.92 -21.63 0.61
N GLU A 67 -5.48 -21.99 1.83
CA GLU A 67 -5.87 -21.29 3.06
C GLU A 67 -5.26 -19.87 3.07
N THR A 68 -3.99 -19.77 2.68
CA THR A 68 -3.29 -18.50 2.54
C THR A 68 -3.94 -17.58 1.51
N ASP A 69 -4.37 -18.12 0.38
CA ASP A 69 -5.01 -17.36 -0.69
C ASP A 69 -6.42 -16.88 -0.30
N GLU A 70 -7.17 -17.66 0.48
CA GLU A 70 -8.46 -17.22 1.05
C GLU A 70 -8.27 -15.98 1.95
N ARG A 71 -7.32 -16.05 2.89
CA ARG A 71 -7.00 -14.92 3.77
C ARG A 71 -6.47 -13.72 2.98
N LYS A 72 -5.62 -13.96 1.98
CA LYS A 72 -5.13 -12.91 1.09
C LYS A 72 -6.28 -12.19 0.37
N ARG A 73 -7.32 -12.91 -0.09
CA ARG A 73 -8.52 -12.31 -0.68
C ARG A 73 -9.25 -11.41 0.30
N GLU A 74 -9.47 -11.88 1.54
CA GLU A 74 -10.12 -11.09 2.60
C GLU A 74 -9.38 -9.77 2.86
N TYR A 75 -8.06 -9.84 3.10
CA TYR A 75 -7.25 -8.64 3.35
C TYR A 75 -7.17 -7.71 2.14
N ARG A 76 -7.11 -8.27 0.93
CA ARG A 76 -7.18 -7.47 -0.31
C ARG A 76 -8.47 -6.66 -0.36
N MET A 77 -9.62 -7.28 -0.11
CA MET A 77 -10.90 -6.57 -0.13
C MET A 77 -10.94 -5.44 0.90
N GLN A 78 -10.45 -5.69 2.12
CA GLN A 78 -10.40 -4.67 3.18
C GLN A 78 -9.52 -3.47 2.81
N ALA A 79 -8.32 -3.72 2.29
CA ALA A 79 -7.39 -2.67 1.87
C ALA A 79 -7.95 -1.85 0.70
N VAL A 80 -8.49 -2.52 -0.32
CA VAL A 80 -9.06 -1.87 -1.51
C VAL A 80 -10.29 -1.04 -1.16
N ALA A 81 -11.17 -1.54 -0.27
CA ALA A 81 -12.31 -0.77 0.24
C ALA A 81 -11.90 0.53 0.94
N SER A 82 -10.65 0.60 1.43
CA SER A 82 -10.07 1.78 2.08
C SER A 82 -9.19 2.62 1.12
N GLY A 83 -9.24 2.33 -0.18
CA GLY A 83 -8.49 3.04 -1.21
C GLY A 83 -6.99 2.71 -1.27
N VAL A 84 -6.56 1.61 -0.65
CA VAL A 84 -5.16 1.15 -0.71
C VAL A 84 -5.04 0.07 -1.81
N PRO A 85 -4.30 0.33 -2.91
CA PRO A 85 -4.11 -0.65 -3.97
C PRO A 85 -3.28 -1.85 -3.47
N VAL A 86 -3.66 -3.03 -3.93
CA VAL A 86 -3.03 -4.31 -3.55
C VAL A 86 -2.63 -5.08 -4.80
N PHE A 87 -1.38 -5.53 -4.84
CA PHE A 87 -0.81 -6.31 -5.92
C PHE A 87 -0.41 -7.71 -5.43
N ASP A 88 -0.31 -8.67 -6.35
CA ASP A 88 0.18 -10.02 -6.03
C ASP A 88 1.70 -10.06 -6.00
N GLU A 89 2.34 -9.30 -6.89
CA GLU A 89 3.78 -9.32 -7.11
C GLU A 89 4.37 -7.91 -7.12
N LEU A 90 5.62 -7.79 -6.68
CA LEU A 90 6.32 -6.50 -6.66
C LEU A 90 6.46 -5.91 -8.07
N ALA A 91 6.64 -6.78 -9.07
CA ALA A 91 6.71 -6.37 -10.48
C ALA A 91 5.37 -5.78 -10.98
N GLN A 92 4.23 -6.22 -10.45
CA GLN A 92 2.93 -5.64 -10.79
C GLN A 92 2.76 -4.26 -10.14
N ALA A 93 3.15 -4.12 -8.87
CA ALA A 93 3.15 -2.84 -8.19
C ALA A 93 4.03 -1.82 -8.92
N ALA A 94 5.25 -2.19 -9.31
CA ALA A 94 6.15 -1.32 -10.06
C ALA A 94 5.52 -0.82 -11.37
N ARG A 95 4.86 -1.70 -12.13
CA ARG A 95 4.14 -1.31 -13.36
C ARG A 95 2.98 -0.35 -13.07
N GLY A 96 2.16 -0.68 -12.07
CA GLY A 96 1.03 0.18 -11.68
C GLY A 96 1.48 1.58 -11.28
N LEU A 97 2.56 1.68 -10.50
CA LEU A 97 3.13 2.96 -10.07
C LEU A 97 3.77 3.75 -11.22
N ALA A 98 4.42 3.08 -12.18
CA ALA A 98 4.93 3.75 -13.38
C ALA A 98 3.80 4.35 -14.22
N THR A 99 2.67 3.64 -14.33
CA THR A 99 1.46 4.18 -14.97
C THR A 99 0.88 5.35 -14.18
N LEU A 100 0.79 5.23 -12.85
CA LEU A 100 0.31 6.31 -11.97
C LEU A 100 1.11 7.60 -12.18
N ARG A 101 2.44 7.51 -12.12
CA ARG A 101 3.34 8.65 -12.38
C ARG A 101 3.06 9.33 -13.71
N THR A 102 2.80 8.55 -14.76
CA THR A 102 2.50 9.08 -16.10
C THR A 102 1.19 9.87 -16.09
N VAL A 103 0.15 9.34 -15.43
CA VAL A 103 -1.16 9.99 -15.30
C VAL A 103 -1.06 11.28 -14.48
N GLU A 104 -0.35 11.26 -13.36
CA GLU A 104 -0.15 12.41 -12.49
C GLU A 104 0.65 13.52 -13.19
N ALA A 105 1.74 13.17 -13.85
CA ALA A 105 2.52 14.10 -14.65
C ALA A 105 1.70 14.72 -15.79
N HIS A 106 0.77 13.97 -16.37
CA HIS A 106 -0.15 14.51 -17.36
C HIS A 106 -1.12 15.49 -16.69
N ARG A 107 -1.81 15.09 -15.61
CA ARG A 107 -2.77 15.95 -14.87
C ARG A 107 -2.15 17.27 -14.40
N ALA A 108 -0.95 17.23 -13.83
CA ALA A 108 -0.24 18.42 -13.38
C ALA A 108 -0.04 19.45 -14.50
N LYS A 109 0.22 19.02 -15.74
CA LYS A 109 0.36 19.91 -16.90
C LYS A 109 -0.96 20.59 -17.29
N PHE A 110 -2.10 19.93 -17.12
CA PHE A 110 -3.40 20.52 -17.43
C PHE A 110 -3.88 21.47 -16.33
N SER A 111 -3.59 21.16 -15.07
CA SER A 111 -3.89 22.07 -13.97
C SER A 111 -3.07 23.36 -14.02
N ALA A 112 -1.83 23.31 -14.55
CA ALA A 112 -0.96 24.49 -14.68
C ALA A 112 -1.20 25.35 -15.93
N GLY A 113 -2.09 24.93 -16.85
CA GLY A 113 -2.43 25.68 -18.07
C GLY A 113 -3.80 26.36 -18.03
N ALA A 114 -4.46 26.36 -16.87
CA ALA A 114 -5.78 26.95 -16.63
C ALA A 114 -5.74 28.27 -15.84
N ASP A 115 -4.53 28.76 -15.52
CA ASP A 115 -4.23 30.09 -14.96
C ASP A 115 -3.63 31.01 -16.04
#